data_AF-A0A1I5KIX5-F1
#
_entry.id   AF-A0A1I5KIX5-F1
#
_cell.length_a   1.000
_cell.length_b   1.000
_cell.length_c   1.000
_cell.angle_alpha   90.00
_cell.angle_beta   90.00
_cell.angle_gamma   90.00
#
_symmetry.space_group_name_H-M   'P 1'
#
loop_
_entity.id
_entity.type
_entity.pdbx_description
1 polymer ?
#
loop_
_entity_poly.entity_id
_entity_poly.type
_entity_poly.pdbx_seq_one_letter_code
_entity_poly.pdbx_strand_id
1 'polypeptide(L)'
;MADSSQKFIARNRAPRVQIEYDVELYGAEKSVQLPFVMGVMSDLSGKSEEPLPAVADRKFLEIDVDNFDERMKSMKPRAAFTVPNTLTGEGNLAVDITFESLDDFSPAAIAQKVEPLKKLLDARTQLSNLTTYMDGKTGAENLMAQIIQDPSLLRALASTPASSSDSAQSEE
;
A
#
# COMPACT_ATOMS: atom_id res chain seq x y z
N MET A 1 42.70 -49.67 35.47
CA MET A 1 42.40 -48.64 34.45
C MET A 1 41.60 -47.56 35.13
N ALA A 2 42.06 -46.31 35.05
CA ALA A 2 41.54 -45.20 35.84
C ALA A 2 40.17 -44.75 35.33
N ASP A 3 39.18 -44.72 36.22
CA ASP A 3 37.87 -44.14 35.94
C ASP A 3 38.01 -42.64 35.68
N SER A 4 37.63 -42.20 34.48
CA SER A 4 37.65 -40.79 34.06
C SER A 4 36.79 -39.94 35.01
N SER A 5 37.44 -39.00 35.68
CA SER A 5 36.85 -37.98 36.56
C SER A 5 35.83 -37.06 35.84
N GLN A 6 35.80 -37.08 34.51
CA GLN A 6 34.82 -36.33 33.71
C GLN A 6 33.42 -36.98 33.72
N LYS A 7 33.29 -38.28 34.04
CA LYS A 7 31.97 -38.95 34.21
C LYS A 7 31.33 -38.74 35.58
N PHE A 8 32.08 -38.26 36.59
CA PHE A 8 31.57 -38.03 37.93
C PHE A 8 30.69 -36.77 38.02
N ILE A 9 31.01 -35.74 37.22
CA ILE A 9 30.27 -34.45 37.21
C ILE A 9 28.85 -34.59 36.61
N ALA A 10 28.55 -35.69 35.91
CA ALA A 10 27.21 -35.94 35.36
C ALA A 10 26.20 -36.54 36.37
N ARG A 11 26.64 -37.00 37.55
CA ARG A 11 25.76 -37.69 38.52
C ARG A 11 25.01 -36.78 39.48
N ASN A 12 25.36 -35.49 39.57
CA ASN A 12 24.69 -34.56 40.46
C ASN A 12 23.84 -33.52 39.71
N ARG A 13 22.99 -34.00 38.80
CA ARG A 13 21.77 -33.26 38.48
C ARG A 13 20.66 -33.94 39.27
N ALA A 14 20.10 -33.23 40.24
CA ALA A 14 18.94 -33.71 40.97
C ALA A 14 17.88 -34.16 39.96
N PRO A 15 17.28 -35.36 40.11
CA PRO A 15 16.25 -35.82 39.20
C PRO A 15 15.13 -34.78 39.19
N ARG A 16 14.99 -34.07 38.07
CA ARG A 16 13.86 -33.15 37.89
C ARG A 16 12.65 -34.02 37.62
N VAL A 17 11.76 -34.08 38.59
CA VAL A 17 10.43 -34.67 38.40
C VAL A 17 9.71 -33.75 37.41
N GLN A 18 9.48 -34.24 36.20
CA GLN A 18 8.50 -33.63 35.31
C GLN A 18 7.13 -34.03 35.89
N ILE A 19 6.50 -33.09 36.60
CA ILE A 19 5.13 -33.27 37.06
C ILE A 19 4.25 -32.81 35.90
N GLU A 20 3.84 -33.75 35.06
CA GLU A 20 2.73 -33.53 34.15
C GLU A 20 1.43 -33.75 34.92
N TYR A 21 0.57 -32.73 34.93
CA TYR A 21 -0.79 -32.87 35.43
C TYR A 21 -1.60 -33.50 34.29
N ASP A 22 -1.68 -34.83 34.29
CA ASP A 22 -2.56 -35.53 33.36
C ASP A 22 -4.00 -35.33 33.83
N VAL A 23 -4.70 -34.41 33.17
CA VAL A 23 -6.09 -34.10 33.50
C VAL A 23 -6.95 -35.20 32.91
N GLU A 24 -7.22 -36.25 33.68
CA GLU A 24 -8.25 -37.23 33.34
C GLU A 24 -9.60 -36.50 33.31
N LEU A 25 -10.03 -36.07 32.12
CA LEU A 25 -11.37 -35.59 31.87
C LEU A 25 -12.30 -36.79 31.98
N TYR A 26 -12.77 -37.10 33.20
CA TYR A 26 -13.72 -38.18 33.55
C TYR A 26 -15.01 -38.11 32.74
N GLY A 27 -14.99 -38.49 31.47
CA GLY A 27 -16.13 -38.42 30.56
C GLY A 27 -16.71 -37.01 30.38
N ALA A 28 -15.99 -35.96 30.76
CA ALA A 28 -16.45 -34.59 30.58
C ALA A 28 -16.45 -34.27 29.08
N GLU A 29 -17.64 -34.10 28.50
CA GLU A 29 -17.79 -33.68 27.10
C GLU A 29 -17.05 -32.35 26.92
N LYS A 30 -15.91 -32.39 26.21
CA LYS A 30 -15.22 -31.18 25.77
C LYS A 30 -16.18 -30.45 24.84
N SER A 31 -16.74 -29.32 25.29
CA SER A 31 -17.57 -28.49 24.41
C SER A 31 -16.66 -27.94 23.31
N VAL A 32 -16.77 -28.53 22.12
CA VAL A 32 -16.08 -28.03 20.93
C VAL A 32 -16.95 -26.91 20.39
N GLN A 33 -16.56 -25.67 20.66
CA GLN A 33 -17.22 -24.52 20.09
C GLN A 33 -16.77 -24.35 18.64
N LEU A 34 -17.70 -24.51 17.70
CA LEU A 34 -17.43 -24.21 16.29
C LEU A 34 -17.21 -22.70 16.14
N PRO A 35 -16.22 -22.27 15.33
CA PRO A 35 -16.03 -20.86 15.05
C PRO A 35 -17.29 -20.31 14.33
N PHE A 36 -17.72 -19.13 14.73
CA PHE A 36 -18.80 -18.42 14.06
C PHE A 36 -18.26 -17.83 12.75
N VAL A 37 -18.58 -18.48 11.62
CA VAL A 37 -18.19 -18.02 10.28
C VAL A 37 -19.39 -17.33 9.63
N MET A 38 -19.19 -16.08 9.18
CA MET A 38 -20.20 -15.31 8.46
C MET A 38 -19.89 -15.32 6.96
N GLY A 39 -20.84 -15.77 6.15
CA GLY A 39 -20.77 -15.64 4.70
C GLY A 39 -21.37 -14.31 4.24
N VAL A 40 -20.61 -13.51 3.51
CA VAL A 40 -21.08 -12.27 2.86
C VAL A 40 -21.21 -12.52 1.36
N MET A 41 -22.40 -12.28 0.80
CA MET A 41 -22.66 -12.37 -0.63
C MET A 41 -22.95 -10.97 -1.18
N SER A 42 -22.04 -10.45 -2.01
CA SER A 42 -22.18 -9.13 -2.64
C SER A 42 -21.46 -9.12 -4.00
N ASP A 43 -21.85 -8.18 -4.87
CA ASP A 43 -21.01 -7.78 -6.00
C ASP A 43 -19.86 -6.92 -5.45
N LEU A 44 -18.64 -7.43 -5.60
CA LEU A 44 -17.40 -6.78 -5.12
C LEU A 44 -16.43 -6.48 -6.27
N SER A 45 -16.69 -6.98 -7.48
CA SER A 45 -15.83 -6.84 -8.65
C SER A 45 -16.20 -5.65 -9.54
N GLY A 46 -17.44 -5.16 -9.44
CA GLY A 46 -17.91 -4.03 -10.24
C GLY A 46 -17.81 -4.32 -11.74
N LYS A 47 -17.23 -3.38 -12.51
CA LYS A 47 -17.04 -3.51 -13.96
C LYS A 47 -15.69 -4.15 -14.31
N SER A 48 -15.40 -5.29 -13.69
CA SER A 48 -14.18 -6.05 -13.95
C SER A 48 -14.06 -6.41 -15.44
N GLU A 49 -12.83 -6.40 -15.96
CA GLU A 49 -12.54 -6.79 -17.35
C GLU A 49 -12.66 -8.30 -17.54
N GLU A 50 -12.41 -9.07 -16.48
CA GLU A 50 -12.47 -10.52 -16.49
C GLU A 50 -13.92 -10.97 -16.19
N PRO A 51 -14.55 -11.76 -17.07
CA PRO A 51 -15.91 -12.24 -16.84
C PRO A 51 -15.93 -13.19 -15.64
N LEU A 52 -16.82 -12.92 -14.70
CA LEU A 52 -16.97 -13.76 -13.50
C LEU A 52 -17.54 -15.13 -13.87
N PRO A 53 -17.08 -16.22 -13.23
CA PRO A 53 -17.67 -17.55 -13.36
C PRO A 53 -19.16 -17.56 -13.02
N ALA A 54 -19.89 -18.59 -13.44
CA ALA A 54 -21.27 -18.80 -13.02
C ALA A 54 -21.35 -18.94 -11.50
N VAL A 55 -22.46 -18.52 -10.89
CA VAL A 55 -22.61 -18.48 -9.42
C VAL A 55 -22.37 -19.85 -8.78
N ALA A 56 -22.75 -20.94 -9.44
CA ALA A 56 -22.54 -22.31 -8.97
C ALA A 56 -21.06 -22.72 -8.88
N ASP A 57 -20.18 -22.09 -9.67
CA ASP A 57 -18.75 -22.41 -9.72
C ASP A 57 -17.92 -21.50 -8.80
N ARG A 58 -18.54 -20.48 -8.19
CA ARG A 58 -17.86 -19.53 -7.30
C ARG A 58 -17.68 -20.16 -5.92
N LYS A 59 -16.42 -20.18 -5.46
CA LYS A 59 -16.07 -20.63 -4.10
C LYS A 59 -16.10 -19.45 -3.13
N PHE A 60 -16.48 -19.71 -1.89
CA PHE A 60 -16.24 -18.76 -0.80
C PHE A 60 -14.75 -18.62 -0.57
N LEU A 61 -14.31 -17.37 -0.44
CA LEU A 61 -12.96 -17.01 -0.07
C LEU A 61 -12.96 -16.54 1.36
N GLU A 62 -12.02 -17.03 2.15
CA GLU A 62 -11.77 -16.50 3.48
C GLU A 62 -11.08 -15.14 3.35
N ILE A 63 -11.60 -14.18 4.11
CA ILE A 63 -11.09 -12.82 4.20
C ILE A 63 -10.79 -12.55 5.67
N ASP A 64 -9.55 -12.21 5.97
CA ASP A 64 -9.08 -11.77 7.27
C ASP A 64 -8.35 -10.42 7.15
N VAL A 65 -7.83 -9.91 8.27
CA VAL A 65 -7.09 -8.63 8.30
C VAL A 65 -5.72 -8.72 7.64
N ASP A 66 -5.17 -9.93 7.48
CA ASP A 66 -3.82 -10.16 6.98
C ASP A 66 -3.81 -10.37 5.45
N ASN A 67 -4.93 -10.84 4.87
CA ASN A 67 -5.05 -11.24 3.46
C ASN A 67 -6.01 -10.36 2.64
N PHE A 68 -6.62 -9.34 3.25
CA PHE A 68 -7.64 -8.51 2.60
C PHE A 68 -7.14 -7.88 1.28
N ASP A 69 -5.95 -7.27 1.31
CA ASP A 69 -5.38 -6.63 0.12
C ASP A 69 -4.99 -7.64 -0.96
N GLU A 70 -4.48 -8.82 -0.58
CA GLU A 70 -4.21 -9.89 -1.54
C GLU A 70 -5.50 -10.36 -2.24
N ARG A 71 -6.58 -10.52 -1.46
CA ARG A 71 -7.90 -10.87 -1.99
C ARG A 71 -8.44 -9.78 -2.91
N MET A 72 -8.36 -8.52 -2.50
CA MET A 72 -8.78 -7.37 -3.33
C MET A 72 -8.01 -7.34 -4.65
N LYS A 73 -6.68 -7.44 -4.59
CA LYS A 73 -5.82 -7.47 -5.78
C LYS A 73 -6.14 -8.64 -6.72
N SER A 74 -6.50 -9.81 -6.18
CA SER A 74 -6.90 -10.95 -7.00
C SER A 74 -8.25 -10.75 -7.71
N MET A 75 -9.18 -10.04 -7.06
CA MET A 75 -10.52 -9.76 -7.61
C MET A 75 -10.50 -8.61 -8.63
N LYS A 76 -9.52 -7.69 -8.52
CA LYS A 76 -9.37 -6.48 -9.33
C LYS A 76 -10.69 -5.70 -9.48
N PRO A 77 -11.30 -5.22 -8.38
CA PRO A 77 -12.48 -4.38 -8.47
C PRO A 77 -12.21 -3.19 -9.39
N ARG A 78 -13.07 -2.98 -10.37
CA ARG A 78 -12.91 -1.92 -11.36
C ARG A 78 -14.12 -0.99 -11.39
N ALA A 79 -13.83 0.30 -11.30
CA ALA A 79 -14.82 1.36 -11.42
C ALA A 79 -14.55 2.17 -12.70
N ALA A 80 -15.39 1.92 -13.71
CA ALA A 80 -15.33 2.60 -15.00
C ALA A 80 -16.63 3.38 -15.25
N PHE A 81 -16.58 4.71 -15.18
CA PHE A 81 -17.72 5.58 -15.40
C PHE A 81 -17.29 6.99 -15.81
N THR A 82 -18.26 7.81 -16.20
CA THR A 82 -18.05 9.17 -16.69
C THR A 82 -18.55 10.17 -15.66
N VAL A 83 -17.73 11.17 -15.33
CA VAL A 83 -18.04 12.22 -14.36
C VAL A 83 -18.00 13.61 -15.00
N PRO A 84 -18.74 14.60 -14.48
CA PRO A 84 -18.61 15.98 -14.93
C PRO A 84 -17.17 16.50 -14.75
N ASN A 85 -16.61 17.13 -15.77
CA ASN A 85 -15.25 17.65 -15.72
C ASN A 85 -15.18 19.02 -15.04
N THR A 86 -14.70 19.05 -13.81
CA THR A 86 -14.51 20.29 -13.03
C THR A 86 -13.15 20.97 -13.25
N LEU A 87 -12.23 20.35 -14.00
CA LEU A 87 -10.89 20.90 -14.26
C LEU A 87 -10.93 22.00 -15.33
N THR A 88 -11.66 21.77 -16.42
CA THR A 88 -11.85 22.76 -17.49
C THR A 88 -13.22 23.43 -17.44
N GLY A 89 -14.16 22.87 -16.65
CA GLY A 89 -15.55 23.35 -16.58
C GLY A 89 -16.43 22.93 -17.76
N GLU A 90 -15.88 22.17 -18.71
CA GLU A 90 -16.59 21.75 -19.93
C GLU A 90 -16.47 20.24 -20.15
N GLY A 91 -17.58 19.63 -20.57
CA GLY A 91 -17.66 18.22 -20.93
C GLY A 91 -17.61 17.27 -19.74
N ASN A 92 -17.30 16.01 -20.03
CA ASN A 92 -17.19 14.95 -19.04
C ASN A 92 -15.80 14.30 -19.10
N LEU A 93 -15.34 13.82 -17.95
CA LEU A 93 -14.11 13.07 -17.77
C LEU A 93 -14.46 11.58 -17.62
N ALA A 94 -13.85 10.73 -18.44
CA ALA A 94 -13.90 9.29 -18.25
C ALA A 94 -12.93 8.90 -17.14
N VAL A 95 -13.41 8.15 -16.16
CA VAL A 95 -12.64 7.62 -15.04
C VAL A 95 -12.65 6.11 -15.15
N ASP A 96 -11.46 5.52 -15.14
CA ASP A 96 -11.23 4.10 -15.15
C ASP A 96 -10.18 3.75 -14.10
N ILE A 97 -10.62 3.11 -13.03
CA ILE A 97 -9.78 2.82 -11.86
C ILE A 97 -9.92 1.36 -11.49
N THR A 98 -8.79 0.69 -11.33
CA THR A 98 -8.69 -0.64 -10.73
C THR A 98 -8.07 -0.52 -9.34
N PHE A 99 -8.73 -1.13 -8.35
CA PHE A 99 -8.33 -1.13 -6.95
C PHE A 99 -7.52 -2.39 -6.63
N GLU A 100 -6.41 -2.23 -5.92
CA GLU A 100 -5.52 -3.32 -5.48
C GLU A 100 -5.48 -3.45 -3.96
N SER A 101 -5.66 -2.37 -3.21
CA SER A 101 -5.64 -2.35 -1.75
C SER A 101 -6.65 -1.34 -1.18
N LEU A 102 -6.86 -1.37 0.15
CA LEU A 102 -7.71 -0.38 0.82
C LEU A 102 -7.20 1.06 0.67
N ASP A 103 -5.90 1.27 0.57
CA ASP A 103 -5.31 2.60 0.42
C ASP A 103 -5.68 3.27 -0.91
N ASP A 104 -6.06 2.48 -1.92
CA ASP A 104 -6.50 2.99 -3.22
C ASP A 104 -7.82 3.77 -3.16
N PHE A 105 -8.59 3.64 -2.06
CA PHE A 105 -9.79 4.45 -1.83
C PHE A 105 -9.46 5.86 -1.32
N SER A 106 -8.20 6.14 -0.97
CA SER A 106 -7.79 7.48 -0.57
C SER A 106 -7.82 8.46 -1.76
N PRO A 107 -8.20 9.73 -1.56
CA PRO A 107 -8.22 10.72 -2.65
C PRO A 107 -6.86 10.91 -3.33
N ALA A 108 -5.76 10.74 -2.59
CA ALA A 108 -4.41 10.83 -3.11
C ALA A 108 -4.11 9.69 -4.11
N ALA A 109 -4.43 8.45 -3.74
CA ALA A 109 -4.24 7.30 -4.62
C ALA A 109 -5.15 7.37 -5.86
N ILE A 110 -6.42 7.80 -5.68
CA ILE A 110 -7.35 8.04 -6.80
C ILE A 110 -6.79 9.09 -7.77
N ALA A 111 -6.28 10.21 -7.25
CA ALA A 111 -5.69 11.26 -8.08
C ALA A 111 -4.45 10.77 -8.85
N GLN A 112 -3.67 9.84 -8.30
CA GLN A 112 -2.53 9.23 -9.00
C GLN A 112 -2.94 8.29 -10.15
N LYS A 113 -4.10 7.63 -10.05
CA LYS A 113 -4.59 6.70 -11.08
C LYS A 113 -5.27 7.40 -12.25
N VAL A 114 -5.78 8.62 -12.05
CA VAL A 114 -6.44 9.42 -13.10
C VAL A 114 -5.44 10.37 -13.76
N GLU A 115 -5.07 10.14 -15.02
CA GLU A 115 -3.95 10.83 -15.69
C GLU A 115 -3.99 12.38 -15.61
N PRO A 116 -5.12 13.07 -15.87
CA PRO A 116 -5.17 14.52 -15.73
C PRO A 116 -4.91 15.01 -14.30
N LEU A 117 -5.41 14.29 -13.29
CA LEU A 117 -5.22 14.62 -11.88
C LEU A 117 -3.79 14.34 -11.42
N LYS A 118 -3.19 13.26 -11.92
CA LYS A 118 -1.80 12.90 -11.62
C LYS A 118 -0.85 14.03 -11.99
N LYS A 119 -1.00 14.61 -13.19
CA LYS A 119 -0.17 15.75 -13.64
C LYS A 119 -0.27 16.96 -12.70
N LEU A 120 -1.47 17.24 -12.19
CA LEU A 120 -1.70 18.33 -11.24
C LEU A 120 -1.11 18.01 -9.86
N LEU A 121 -1.22 16.75 -9.42
CA LEU A 121 -0.64 16.28 -8.17
C LEU A 121 0.90 16.33 -8.21
N ASP A 122 1.50 15.91 -9.33
CA ASP A 122 2.95 15.96 -9.55
C ASP A 122 3.44 17.41 -9.54
N ALA A 123 2.75 18.31 -10.25
CA ALA A 123 3.06 19.74 -10.25
C ALA A 123 2.95 20.35 -8.84
N ARG A 124 1.90 20.01 -8.08
CA ARG A 124 1.75 20.44 -6.68
C ARG A 124 2.90 19.94 -5.81
N THR A 125 3.33 18.70 -6.00
CA THR A 125 4.44 18.10 -5.24
C THR A 125 5.75 18.80 -5.56
N GLN A 126 6.03 19.08 -6.83
CA GLN A 126 7.20 19.85 -7.26
C GLN A 126 7.22 21.26 -6.68
N LEU A 127 6.07 21.96 -6.68
CA LEU A 127 5.93 23.29 -6.08
C LEU A 127 6.11 23.27 -4.55
N SER A 128 5.60 22.23 -3.88
CA SER A 128 5.81 22.04 -2.44
C SER A 128 7.29 21.83 -2.12
N ASN A 129 7.95 20.95 -2.88
CA ASN A 129 9.38 20.69 -2.72
C ASN A 129 10.21 21.96 -2.98
N LEU A 130 9.87 22.73 -4.01
CA LEU A 130 10.50 24.00 -4.30
C LEU A 130 10.37 24.97 -3.13
N THR A 131 9.17 25.10 -2.56
CA THR A 131 8.93 25.93 -1.37
C THR A 131 9.83 25.51 -0.21
N THR A 132 9.94 24.20 0.05
CA THR A 132 10.83 23.67 1.10
C THR A 132 12.31 23.94 0.81
N TYR A 133 12.76 23.89 -0.45
CA TYR A 133 14.14 24.22 -0.80
C TYR A 133 14.47 25.71 -0.72
N MET A 134 13.47 26.57 -0.91
CA MET A 134 13.60 28.02 -0.81
C MET A 134 13.55 28.50 0.64
N ASP A 135 12.90 27.76 1.53
CA ASP A 135 12.85 28.06 2.96
C ASP A 135 14.26 28.19 3.55
N GLY A 136 14.56 29.39 4.08
CA GLY A 136 15.87 29.75 4.62
C GLY A 136 16.94 30.16 3.59
N LYS A 137 16.64 30.19 2.28
CA LYS A 137 17.57 30.64 1.22
C LYS A 137 17.10 31.92 0.55
N THR A 138 17.36 33.05 1.20
CA THR A 138 17.00 34.41 0.73
C THR A 138 17.49 34.72 -0.70
N GLY A 139 18.64 34.20 -1.11
CA GLY A 139 19.14 34.35 -2.49
C GLY A 139 18.27 33.67 -3.55
N ALA A 140 17.73 32.48 -3.23
CA ALA A 140 16.85 31.74 -4.12
C ALA A 140 15.47 32.42 -4.22
N GLU A 141 14.95 32.93 -3.10
CA GLU A 141 13.71 33.71 -3.05
C GLU A 141 13.76 34.96 -3.95
N ASN A 142 14.85 35.72 -3.86
CA ASN A 142 15.03 36.91 -4.69
C ASN A 142 15.14 36.59 -6.19
N LEU A 143 15.86 35.51 -6.54
CA LEU A 143 15.97 35.07 -7.94
C LEU A 143 14.61 34.62 -8.50
N MET A 144 13.81 33.90 -7.69
CA MET A 144 12.48 33.47 -8.10
C MET A 144 11.52 34.65 -8.24
N ALA A 145 11.60 35.65 -7.36
CA ALA A 145 10.84 36.89 -7.51
C ALA A 145 11.18 37.64 -8.81
N GLN A 146 12.46 37.66 -9.21
CA GLN A 146 12.89 38.23 -10.48
C GLN A 146 12.37 37.43 -11.69
N ILE A 147 12.44 36.10 -11.63
CA ILE A 147 11.93 35.23 -12.71
C ILE A 147 10.42 35.43 -12.88
N ILE A 148 9.65 35.50 -11.78
CA ILE A 148 8.20 35.74 -11.84
C ILE A 148 7.87 37.11 -12.46
N GLN A 149 8.70 38.13 -12.20
CA GLN A 149 8.50 39.47 -12.75
C GLN A 149 8.85 39.60 -14.23
N ASP A 150 9.70 38.71 -14.78
CA ASP A 150 10.14 38.75 -16.17
C ASP A 150 9.54 37.61 -17.01
N PRO A 151 8.47 37.88 -17.80
CA PRO A 151 7.80 36.87 -18.63
C PRO A 151 8.71 36.25 -19.71
N SER A 152 9.79 36.96 -20.09
CA SER A 152 10.72 36.48 -21.10
C SER A 152 11.62 35.37 -20.56
N LEU A 153 12.10 35.51 -19.32
CA LEU A 153 12.89 34.51 -18.62
C LEU A 153 12.05 33.26 -18.30
N LEU A 154 10.79 33.44 -17.89
CA LEU A 154 9.87 32.32 -17.69
C LEU A 154 9.67 31.48 -18.94
N ARG A 155 9.51 32.12 -20.11
CA ARG A 155 9.36 31.40 -21.39
C ARG A 155 10.65 30.68 -21.80
N ALA A 156 11.81 31.27 -21.56
CA ALA A 156 13.10 30.62 -21.82
C ALA A 156 13.31 29.38 -20.93
N LEU A 157 12.93 29.46 -19.66
CA LEU A 157 13.01 28.34 -18.72
C LEU A 157 11.97 27.24 -19.02
N ALA A 158 10.73 27.62 -19.36
CA ALA A 158 9.66 26.67 -19.69
C ALA A 158 9.87 25.93 -21.03
N SER A 159 10.66 26.50 -21.95
CA SER A 159 11.01 25.89 -23.24
C SER A 159 12.27 25.01 -23.17
N THR A 160 13.02 25.06 -22.07
CA THR A 160 14.17 24.19 -21.86
C THR A 160 13.66 22.85 -21.32
N PRO A 161 13.81 21.73 -22.05
CA PRO A 161 13.42 20.42 -21.52
C PRO A 161 14.25 20.11 -20.28
N ALA A 162 13.60 19.55 -19.25
CA ALA A 162 14.26 19.18 -18.00
C ALA A 162 15.47 18.29 -18.30
N SER A 163 16.68 18.80 -18.05
CA SER A 163 17.89 17.99 -18.12
C SER A 163 17.77 16.88 -17.07
N SER A 164 17.77 15.63 -17.51
CA SER A 164 17.99 14.47 -16.65
C SER A 164 19.36 14.60 -15.99
N SER A 165 19.41 15.16 -14.78
CA SER A 165 20.58 15.08 -13.91
C SER A 165 20.62 13.70 -13.28
N ASP A 166 20.94 12.70 -14.11
CA ASP A 166 21.51 11.44 -13.66
C ASP A 166 23.00 11.50 -13.99
N SER A 167 23.80 12.00 -13.04
CA SER A 167 25.24 11.95 -13.13
C SER A 167 25.85 11.93 -11.73
N ALA A 168 26.12 10.71 -11.27
CA ALA A 168 27.39 10.28 -10.70
C ALA A 168 28.00 11.18 -9.61
N GLN A 169 27.89 10.72 -8.37
CA GLN A 169 28.95 10.87 -7.36
C GLN A 169 28.90 9.66 -6.41
N SER A 170 29.54 8.58 -6.84
CA SER A 170 29.99 7.47 -6.02
C SER A 170 31.52 7.41 -6.10
N GLU A 171 32.16 8.35 -5.42
CA GLU A 171 33.55 8.33 -4.92
C GLU A 171 33.47 9.23 -3.68
N GLU A 172 33.49 8.69 -2.47
CA GLU A 172 34.69 8.29 -1.72
C GLU A 172 34.35 7.28 -0.61
#